data_AF-A0A6A3IUE4-F1
#
_entry.id   AF-A0A6A3IUE4-F1
#
_cell.length_a   1.000
_cell.length_b   1.000
_cell.length_c   1.000
_cell.angle_alpha   90.00
_cell.angle_beta   90.00
_cell.angle_gamma   90.00
#
_symmetry.space_group_name_H-M   'P 1'
#
loop_
_entity.id
_entity.type
_entity.pdbx_description
1 polymer ?
#
loop_
_entity_poly.entity_id
_entity_poly.type
_entity_poly.pdbx_seq_one_letter_code
_entity_poly.pdbx_strand_id
1 'polypeptide(L)'
;MANCDLQQCKAEMFEGDQYLLADSGFAPDTAIVPVFKKPRHSHLADAQGTFNKEVSKIRVWNEHCIGILKGRFFSLKGLRLRLRNKRDGERVMAWIRACAALHNLLLYVPRAGDTEEDDPIAWIPVAKELPDLIGDGNFENALIREADTQGKLKRLRVMQSVLDHVASD
;
A
#
# COMPACT_ATOMS: atom_id res chain seq x y z
N MET A 1 17.67 -8.55 -2.30
CA MET A 1 16.46 -8.06 -3.00
C MET A 1 16.75 -7.59 -4.44
N ALA A 2 17.87 -8.00 -5.07
CA ALA A 2 18.28 -7.48 -6.38
C ALA A 2 17.61 -8.15 -7.60
N ASN A 3 16.85 -9.23 -7.39
CA ASN A 3 16.35 -10.10 -8.47
C ASN A 3 14.81 -10.22 -8.55
N CYS A 4 14.03 -9.29 -7.99
CA CYS A 4 12.59 -9.28 -8.28
C CYS A 4 12.29 -8.38 -9.47
N ASP A 5 11.32 -8.77 -10.30
CA ASP A 5 10.90 -8.04 -11.49
C ASP A 5 10.52 -6.59 -11.16
N LEU A 6 9.93 -6.35 -9.98
CA LEU A 6 9.64 -5.01 -9.48
C LEU A 6 10.90 -4.13 -9.38
N GLN A 7 12.04 -4.71 -8.98
CA GLN A 7 13.29 -3.97 -8.86
C GLN A 7 14.00 -3.80 -10.21
N GLN A 8 13.82 -4.77 -11.12
CA GLN A 8 14.49 -4.82 -12.43
C GLN A 8 13.76 -4.03 -13.51
N CYS A 9 12.43 -3.99 -13.48
CA CYS A 9 11.56 -3.39 -14.50
C CYS A 9 10.77 -2.18 -13.97
N LYS A 10 11.33 -1.39 -13.05
CA LYS A 10 10.62 -0.24 -12.45
C LYS A 10 10.07 0.74 -13.49
N ALA A 11 10.86 1.03 -14.52
CA ALA A 11 10.48 1.97 -15.57
C ALA A 11 9.31 1.48 -16.45
N GLU A 12 9.04 0.17 -16.44
CA GLU A 12 7.91 -0.43 -17.16
C GLU A 12 6.68 -0.60 -16.26
N MET A 13 6.87 -0.66 -14.94
CA MET A 13 5.80 -0.91 -13.96
C MET A 13 5.25 0.36 -13.30
N PHE A 14 6.02 1.45 -13.29
CA PHE A 14 5.63 2.72 -12.70
C PHE A 14 5.72 3.82 -13.74
N GLU A 15 4.63 4.54 -13.93
CA GLU A 15 4.56 5.68 -14.84
C GLU A 15 4.72 6.99 -14.07
N GLY A 16 5.51 7.91 -14.62
CA GLY A 16 5.70 9.25 -14.04
C GLY A 16 6.23 9.21 -12.61
N ASP A 17 5.50 9.83 -11.69
CA ASP A 17 5.89 9.98 -10.29
C ASP A 17 5.21 8.94 -9.37
N GLN A 18 4.70 7.82 -9.92
CA GLN A 18 4.11 6.72 -9.16
C GLN A 18 5.12 6.01 -8.24
N TYR A 19 4.64 5.52 -7.09
CA TYR A 19 5.47 4.84 -6.10
C TYR A 19 4.66 3.88 -5.23
N LEU A 20 5.36 2.93 -4.60
CA LEU A 20 4.80 2.08 -3.55
C LEU A 20 5.15 2.60 -2.17
N LEU A 21 4.16 2.65 -1.28
CA LEU A 21 4.39 2.75 0.15
C LEU A 21 4.85 1.40 0.69
N ALA A 22 5.95 1.41 1.45
CA ALA A 22 6.59 0.19 1.92
C ALA A 22 6.90 0.23 3.43
N ASP A 23 7.18 -0.94 3.99
CA ASP A 23 7.67 -1.05 5.36
C ASP A 23 9.11 -0.50 5.48
N SER A 24 9.49 -0.16 6.70
CA SER A 24 10.83 0.27 7.13
C SER A 24 11.96 -0.71 6.80
N GLY A 25 11.63 -1.97 6.46
CA GLY A 25 12.58 -2.97 6.00
C GLY A 25 13.06 -2.78 4.56
N PHE A 26 12.40 -1.93 3.77
CA PHE A 26 12.79 -1.62 2.40
C PHE A 26 13.71 -0.40 2.33
N ALA A 27 14.62 -0.41 1.37
CA ALA A 27 15.46 0.75 1.09
C ALA A 27 14.65 1.79 0.30
N PRO A 28 14.80 3.09 0.62
CA PRO A 28 14.13 4.15 -0.13
C PRO A 28 14.67 4.23 -1.56
N ASP A 29 13.75 4.32 -2.51
CA ASP A 29 14.01 4.37 -3.94
C ASP A 29 13.01 5.32 -4.63
N THR A 30 13.25 5.65 -5.88
CA THR A 30 12.35 6.44 -6.73
C THR A 30 10.94 5.84 -6.81
N ALA A 31 10.82 4.51 -6.87
CA ALA A 31 9.56 3.78 -6.90
C ALA A 31 9.11 3.20 -5.55
N ILE A 32 9.92 3.34 -4.48
CA ILE A 32 9.65 2.73 -3.17
C ILE A 32 9.85 3.76 -2.07
N VAL A 33 8.77 4.07 -1.36
CA VAL A 33 8.73 5.02 -0.26
C VAL A 33 8.48 4.27 1.05
N PRO A 34 9.54 3.88 1.79
CA PRO A 34 9.39 3.17 3.04
C PRO A 34 9.08 4.12 4.21
N VAL A 35 8.32 3.63 5.20
CA VAL A 35 8.13 4.32 6.49
C VAL A 35 9.45 4.50 7.23
N PHE A 36 9.52 5.50 8.11
CA PHE A 36 10.72 5.80 8.87
C PHE A 36 10.91 4.77 9.99
N LYS A 37 12.11 4.21 10.09
CA LYS A 37 12.48 3.30 11.17
C LYS A 37 12.81 4.09 12.43
N LYS A 38 12.19 3.74 13.55
CA LYS A 38 12.56 4.31 14.86
C LYS A 38 14.01 3.91 15.21
N PRO A 39 14.91 4.87 15.49
CA PRO A 39 16.27 4.56 15.91
C PRO A 39 16.29 3.91 17.31
N ARG A 40 17.33 3.12 17.62
CA ARG A 40 17.41 2.37 18.88
C ARG A 40 17.53 3.24 20.13
N HIS A 41 18.04 4.46 20.00
CA HIS A 41 18.34 5.37 21.13
C HIS A 41 17.81 6.79 20.92
N SER A 42 16.90 6.99 19.98
CA SER A 42 16.28 8.30 19.76
C SER A 42 14.82 8.17 19.32
N HIS A 43 14.13 9.30 19.37
CA HIS A 43 12.77 9.41 18.88
C HIS A 43 12.78 9.72 17.39
N LEU A 44 11.67 9.36 16.71
CA LEU A 44 11.39 9.91 15.39
C LEU A 44 11.03 11.38 15.57
N ALA A 45 11.41 12.21 14.60
CA ALA A 45 10.89 13.57 14.55
C ALA A 45 9.36 13.54 14.44
N ASP A 46 8.66 14.52 15.00
CA ASP A 46 7.19 14.54 15.03
C ASP A 46 6.58 14.39 13.63
N ALA A 47 7.15 15.08 12.63
CA ALA A 47 6.78 14.96 11.21
C ALA A 47 6.87 13.51 10.69
N GLN A 48 7.94 12.79 11.02
CA GLN A 48 8.12 11.37 10.63
C GLN A 48 7.13 10.46 11.38
N GLY A 49 6.83 10.78 12.64
CA GLY A 49 5.84 10.09 13.45
C GLY A 49 4.43 10.21 12.87
N THR A 50 4.02 11.43 12.50
CA THR A 50 2.73 11.71 11.87
C THR A 50 2.62 11.00 10.52
N PHE A 51 3.64 11.10 9.66
CA PHE A 51 3.66 10.36 8.40
C PHE A 51 3.51 8.85 8.58
N ASN A 52 4.29 8.25 9.49
CA ASN A 52 4.18 6.82 9.78
C ASN A 52 2.79 6.43 10.30
N LYS A 53 2.16 7.31 11.09
CA LYS A 53 0.80 7.11 11.60
C LYS A 53 -0.22 7.09 10.47
N GLU A 54 -0.15 8.01 9.52
CA GLU A 54 -1.05 8.05 8.36
C GLU A 54 -0.88 6.82 7.47
N VAL A 55 0.37 6.45 7.15
CA VAL A 55 0.65 5.22 6.38
C VAL A 55 0.14 3.98 7.12
N SER A 56 0.22 3.96 8.46
CA SER A 56 -0.30 2.85 9.26
C SER A 56 -1.83 2.73 9.17
N LYS A 57 -2.59 3.82 9.02
CA LYS A 57 -4.05 3.75 8.81
C LYS A 57 -4.38 3.00 7.52
N ILE A 58 -3.71 3.35 6.42
CA ILE A 58 -3.87 2.68 5.11
C ILE A 58 -3.52 1.19 5.23
N ARG A 59 -2.46 0.85 5.98
CA ARG A 59 -2.08 -0.55 6.21
C ARG A 59 -3.17 -1.33 6.95
N VAL A 60 -3.82 -0.74 7.95
CA VAL A 60 -4.93 -1.38 8.69
C VAL A 60 -6.08 -1.74 7.73
N TRP A 61 -6.44 -0.84 6.81
CA TRP A 61 -7.46 -1.12 5.79
C TRP A 61 -7.06 -2.30 4.88
N ASN A 62 -5.82 -2.31 4.40
CA ASN A 62 -5.31 -3.41 3.57
C ASN A 62 -5.31 -4.75 4.32
N GLU A 63 -4.84 -4.77 5.57
CA GLU A 63 -4.83 -5.97 6.41
C GLU A 63 -6.26 -6.45 6.71
N HIS A 64 -7.19 -5.54 6.96
CA HIS A 64 -8.60 -5.85 7.19
C HIS A 64 -9.25 -6.46 5.95
N CYS A 65 -9.06 -5.86 4.76
CA CYS A 65 -9.55 -6.39 3.49
C CYS A 65 -9.02 -7.81 3.21
N ILE A 66 -7.72 -8.03 3.42
CA ILE A 66 -7.10 -9.36 3.27
C ILE A 66 -7.68 -10.34 4.31
N GLY A 67 -7.93 -9.88 5.53
CA GLY A 67 -8.57 -10.64 6.60
C GLY A 67 -9.97 -11.12 6.21
N ILE A 68 -10.81 -10.23 5.68
CA ILE A 68 -12.14 -10.57 5.15
C ILE A 68 -12.02 -11.62 4.04
N LEU A 69 -11.12 -11.40 3.07
CA LEU A 69 -10.94 -12.32 1.95
C LEU A 69 -10.53 -13.73 2.42
N LYS A 70 -9.57 -13.82 3.35
CA LYS A 70 -9.16 -15.09 3.98
C LYS A 70 -10.25 -15.70 4.86
N GLY A 71 -11.06 -14.87 5.52
CA GLY A 71 -12.20 -15.30 6.32
C GLY A 71 -13.28 -15.97 5.46
N ARG A 72 -13.57 -15.39 4.30
CA ARG A 72 -14.54 -15.93 3.33
C ARG A 72 -14.02 -17.18 2.62
N PHE A 73 -12.77 -17.15 2.17
CA PHE A 73 -12.16 -18.28 1.46
C PHE A 73 -11.09 -18.94 2.33
N PHE A 74 -11.51 -19.92 3.13
CA PHE A 74 -10.60 -20.70 3.98
C PHE A 74 -9.46 -21.38 3.21
N SER A 75 -9.63 -21.60 1.90
CA SER A 75 -8.55 -22.06 1.01
C SER A 75 -7.32 -21.14 1.02
N LEU A 76 -7.48 -19.83 1.29
CA LEU A 76 -6.38 -18.88 1.44
C LEU A 76 -5.68 -18.96 2.81
N LYS A 77 -6.37 -19.40 3.86
CA LYS A 77 -5.77 -19.63 5.20
C LYS A 77 -4.85 -20.85 5.19
N GLY A 78 -5.20 -21.85 4.39
CA GLY A 78 -4.48 -23.11 4.25
C GLY A 78 -3.49 -23.15 3.08
N LEU A 79 -3.16 -22.00 2.47
CA LEU A 79 -2.30 -21.92 1.28
C LEU A 79 -0.83 -22.25 1.61
N ARG A 80 -0.56 -23.50 2.01
CA ARG A 80 0.77 -24.05 2.30
C ARG A 80 1.43 -24.56 1.01
N LEU A 81 1.43 -23.75 -0.03
CA LEU A 81 2.06 -24.13 -1.29
C LEU A 81 3.56 -23.86 -1.20
N ARG A 82 4.36 -24.92 -1.37
CA ARG A 82 5.81 -24.77 -1.52
C ARG A 82 6.06 -24.12 -2.87
N LEU A 83 6.42 -22.83 -2.87
CA LEU A 83 6.85 -22.07 -4.04
C LEU A 83 8.18 -22.63 -4.57
N ARG A 84 8.12 -23.74 -5.32
CA ARG A 84 9.34 -24.41 -5.84
C ARG A 84 9.76 -23.85 -7.18
N ASN A 85 8.82 -23.32 -7.96
CA ASN A 85 9.05 -22.84 -9.30
C ASN A 85 8.06 -21.72 -9.66
N LYS A 86 8.32 -21.04 -10.79
CA LYS A 86 7.49 -19.94 -11.30
C LYS A 86 6.01 -20.33 -11.47
N ARG A 87 5.74 -21.55 -11.95
CA ARG A 87 4.36 -22.05 -12.18
C ARG A 87 3.58 -22.18 -10.88
N ASP A 88 4.23 -22.56 -9.78
CA ASP A 88 3.58 -22.59 -8.46
C ASP A 88 3.19 -21.17 -8.01
N GLY A 89 4.03 -20.18 -8.29
CA GLY A 89 3.74 -18.76 -8.05
C GLY A 89 2.57 -18.25 -8.89
N GLU A 90 2.56 -18.55 -10.19
CA GLU A 90 1.46 -18.18 -11.10
C GLU A 90 0.13 -18.79 -10.66
N ARG A 91 0.14 -20.06 -10.22
CA ARG A 91 -1.04 -20.74 -9.67
C ARG A 91 -1.55 -20.07 -8.40
N VAL A 92 -0.66 -19.70 -7.49
CA VAL A 92 -1.01 -18.95 -6.27
C VAL A 92 -1.65 -17.61 -6.63
N MET A 93 -1.05 -16.87 -7.56
CA MET A 93 -1.59 -15.58 -8.00
C MET A 93 -2.96 -15.73 -8.67
N ALA A 94 -3.13 -16.72 -9.54
CA ALA A 94 -4.41 -17.03 -10.17
C ALA A 94 -5.48 -17.41 -9.12
N TRP A 95 -5.11 -18.19 -8.11
CA TRP A 95 -6.01 -18.57 -7.00
C TRP A 95 -6.47 -17.34 -6.21
N ILE A 96 -5.53 -16.47 -5.81
CA ILE A 96 -5.85 -15.24 -5.08
C ILE A 96 -6.78 -14.35 -5.91
N ARG A 97 -6.48 -14.19 -7.22
CA ARG A 97 -7.33 -13.42 -8.15
C ARG A 97 -8.72 -14.02 -8.30
N ALA A 98 -8.84 -15.35 -8.41
CA ALA A 98 -10.12 -16.03 -8.48
C ALA A 98 -10.96 -15.81 -7.20
N CYS A 99 -10.34 -15.89 -6.02
CA CYS A 99 -11.00 -15.57 -4.76
C CYS A 99 -11.44 -14.10 -4.71
N ALA A 100 -10.64 -13.15 -5.19
CA ALA A 100 -11.02 -11.73 -5.24
C ALA A 100 -12.19 -11.48 -6.21
N ALA A 101 -12.15 -12.05 -7.42
CA ALA A 101 -13.24 -11.95 -8.39
C ALA A 101 -14.55 -12.55 -7.85
N LEU A 102 -14.46 -13.73 -7.22
CA LEU A 102 -15.60 -14.38 -6.60
C LEU A 102 -16.11 -13.60 -5.37
N HIS A 103 -15.21 -12.99 -4.59
CA HIS A 103 -15.60 -12.10 -3.50
C HIS A 103 -16.50 -10.98 -4.02
N ASN A 104 -16.06 -10.29 -5.08
CA ASN A 104 -16.77 -9.19 -5.69
C ASN A 104 -18.12 -9.64 -6.26
N LEU A 105 -18.17 -10.77 -6.99
CA LEU A 105 -19.43 -11.32 -7.48
C LEU A 105 -20.42 -11.56 -6.32
N LEU A 106 -19.94 -12.15 -5.22
CA LEU A 106 -20.76 -12.43 -4.04
C LEU A 106 -21.15 -11.19 -3.22
N LEU A 107 -20.60 -10.00 -3.50
CA LEU A 107 -21.11 -8.75 -2.93
C LEU A 107 -22.39 -8.29 -3.64
N TYR A 108 -22.58 -8.69 -4.91
CA TYR A 108 -23.73 -8.30 -5.74
C TYR A 108 -24.79 -9.39 -5.87
N VAL A 109 -24.58 -10.57 -5.29
CA VAL A 109 -25.56 -11.65 -5.28
C VAL A 109 -26.28 -11.62 -3.93
N PRO A 110 -27.58 -11.25 -3.89
CA PRO A 110 -28.38 -11.35 -2.67
C PRO A 110 -28.38 -12.79 -2.20
N ARG A 111 -28.02 -13.05 -0.94
CA ARG A 111 -28.15 -14.38 -0.37
C ARG A 111 -29.60 -14.59 0.05
N ALA A 112 -30.03 -15.84 0.04
CA ALA A 112 -31.35 -16.19 0.52
C ALA A 112 -31.44 -15.83 2.03
N GLY A 113 -32.20 -14.77 2.34
CA GLY A 113 -32.40 -14.27 3.70
C GLY A 113 -31.75 -12.91 4.01
N ASP A 114 -31.00 -12.31 3.09
CA ASP A 114 -30.47 -10.95 3.26
C ASP A 114 -31.63 -9.93 3.16
N THR A 115 -31.68 -8.95 4.08
CA THR A 115 -32.62 -7.81 4.00
C THR A 115 -31.97 -6.62 3.28
N GLU A 116 -32.74 -5.60 2.87
CA GLU A 116 -32.20 -4.38 2.25
C GLU A 116 -31.23 -3.59 3.17
N GLU A 117 -31.18 -3.92 4.46
CA GLU A 117 -30.25 -3.35 5.45
C GLU A 117 -28.88 -4.07 5.48
N ASP A 118 -28.79 -5.27 4.93
CA ASP A 118 -27.55 -6.07 4.83
C ASP A 118 -26.72 -5.67 3.61
N ASP A 119 -26.56 -4.37 3.33
CA ASP A 119 -25.67 -3.90 2.26
C ASP A 119 -24.20 -4.18 2.67
N PRO A 120 -23.53 -5.15 2.02
CA PRO A 120 -22.15 -5.48 2.36
C PRO A 120 -21.16 -4.40 1.90
N ILE A 121 -21.63 -3.34 1.23
CA ILE A 121 -20.89 -2.18 0.75
C ILE A 121 -21.10 -0.96 1.66
N ALA A 122 -22.09 -0.96 2.57
CA ALA A 122 -22.39 0.20 3.43
C ALA A 122 -21.23 0.64 4.33
N TRP A 123 -20.30 -0.27 4.66
CA TRP A 123 -19.09 0.04 5.44
C TRP A 123 -17.88 0.36 4.56
N ILE A 124 -17.94 0.10 3.25
CA ILE A 124 -16.90 0.49 2.31
C ILE A 124 -17.13 1.98 2.08
N PRO A 125 -16.31 2.88 2.66
CA PRO A 125 -16.33 4.25 2.18
C PRO A 125 -15.90 4.10 0.73
N VAL A 126 -16.81 4.37 -0.22
CA VAL A 126 -16.44 4.60 -1.63
C VAL A 126 -15.15 5.37 -1.56
N ALA A 127 -14.05 4.74 -1.99
CA ALA A 127 -12.73 5.34 -1.87
C ALA A 127 -12.86 6.71 -2.54
N LYS A 128 -12.97 7.78 -1.73
CA LYS A 128 -12.77 9.13 -2.24
C LYS A 128 -11.40 9.03 -2.86
N GLU A 129 -11.39 9.11 -4.19
CA GLU A 129 -10.21 8.92 -5.01
C GLU A 129 -9.06 9.63 -4.31
N LEU A 130 -7.98 8.87 -4.02
CA LEU A 130 -6.75 9.53 -3.62
C LEU A 130 -6.40 10.45 -4.78
N PRO A 131 -6.31 11.78 -4.55
CA PRO A 131 -6.02 12.71 -5.62
C PRO A 131 -4.69 12.30 -6.27
N ASP A 132 -4.66 12.32 -7.60
CA ASP A 132 -3.43 12.18 -8.35
C ASP A 132 -2.42 13.21 -7.84
N LEU A 133 -1.40 12.73 -7.13
CA LEU A 133 -0.28 13.53 -6.63
C LEU A 133 0.62 13.95 -7.79
N ILE A 134 0.12 14.80 -8.69
CA ILE A 134 0.93 15.53 -9.65
C ILE A 134 1.31 16.85 -8.99
N GLY A 135 2.41 16.83 -8.23
CA GLY A 135 2.96 18.02 -7.59
C GLY A 135 3.59 18.97 -8.61
N ASP A 136 3.04 20.16 -8.65
CA ASP A 136 3.47 21.39 -9.32
C ASP A 136 4.79 21.92 -8.76
N GLY A 137 5.88 21.24 -9.10
CA GLY A 137 7.18 21.82 -9.46
C GLY A 137 7.94 22.75 -8.51
N ASN A 138 7.44 23.08 -7.31
CA ASN A 138 8.04 24.14 -6.50
C ASN A 138 8.19 23.72 -5.02
N PHE A 139 9.36 23.22 -4.62
CA PHE A 139 9.62 22.87 -3.22
C PHE A 139 11.04 23.23 -2.77
N GLU A 140 11.12 24.29 -1.96
CA GLU A 140 12.27 24.61 -1.12
C GLU A 140 12.07 24.01 0.29
N ASN A 141 12.91 23.05 0.69
CA ASN A 141 12.96 22.59 2.09
C ASN A 141 14.37 22.10 2.49
N ALA A 142 14.84 22.43 3.70
CA ALA A 142 16.23 22.19 4.12
C ALA A 142 16.59 20.70 4.26
N LEU A 143 15.64 19.85 4.70
CA LEU A 143 15.81 18.39 4.78
C LEU A 143 16.00 17.72 3.42
N ILE A 144 15.48 18.34 2.35
CA ILE A 144 15.65 17.86 0.96
C ILE A 144 17.12 18.05 0.54
N ARG A 145 17.78 19.12 0.98
CA ARG A 145 19.19 19.41 0.62
C ARG A 145 20.18 18.40 1.24
N GLU A 146 19.82 17.73 2.32
CA GLU A 146 20.67 16.72 3.00
C GLU A 146 20.47 15.28 2.49
N ALA A 147 19.47 15.03 1.64
CA ALA A 147 19.20 13.70 1.12
C ALA A 147 20.20 13.34 0.01
N ASP A 148 21.10 12.40 0.30
CA ASP A 148 22.15 11.92 -0.61
C ASP A 148 21.66 11.17 -1.88
N THR A 149 20.38 10.78 -1.93
CA THR A 149 19.83 9.88 -2.95
C THR A 149 18.43 10.30 -3.38
N GLN A 150 18.12 10.10 -4.67
CA GLN A 150 16.81 10.41 -5.26
C GLN A 150 15.64 9.70 -4.55
N GLY A 151 15.84 8.48 -4.05
CA GLY A 151 14.84 7.76 -3.26
C GLY A 151 14.56 8.41 -1.90
N LYS A 152 15.59 8.90 -1.20
CA LYS A 152 15.39 9.64 0.05
C LYS A 152 14.70 10.98 -0.19
N LEU A 153 15.06 11.69 -1.27
CA LEU A 153 14.38 12.90 -1.72
C LEU A 153 12.90 12.66 -2.00
N LYS A 154 12.57 11.61 -2.77
CA LYS A 154 11.20 11.20 -3.07
C LYS A 154 10.41 10.93 -1.79
N ARG A 155 10.97 10.16 -0.84
CA ARG A 155 10.32 9.90 0.44
C ARG A 155 10.03 11.17 1.24
N LEU A 156 10.96 12.13 1.28
CA LEU A 156 10.75 13.40 1.97
C LEU A 156 9.67 14.25 1.28
N ARG A 157 9.62 14.26 -0.06
CA ARG A 157 8.55 14.93 -0.83
C ARG A 157 7.17 14.34 -0.50
N VAL A 158 7.05 13.02 -0.53
CA VAL A 158 5.80 12.32 -0.18
C VAL A 158 5.40 12.58 1.27
N MET A 159 6.36 12.56 2.19
CA MET A 159 6.11 12.90 3.60
C MET A 159 5.56 14.32 3.74
N GLN A 160 6.19 15.30 3.10
CA GLN A 160 5.75 16.70 3.17
C GLN A 160 4.33 16.85 2.63
N SER A 161 4.04 16.27 1.46
CA SER A 161 2.69 16.32 0.87
C SER A 161 1.62 15.74 1.80
N VAL A 162 1.89 14.60 2.46
CA VAL A 162 0.96 14.02 3.44
C VAL A 162 0.76 14.96 4.63
N LEU A 163 1.81 15.60 5.12
CA LEU A 163 1.71 16.54 6.24
C LEU A 163 0.91 17.80 5.88
N ASP A 164 1.10 18.33 4.67
CA ASP A 164 0.36 19.50 4.18
C ASP A 164 -1.15 19.22 4.10
N HIS A 165 -1.53 18.00 3.68
CA HIS A 165 -2.93 17.58 3.67
C HIS A 165 -3.50 17.42 5.08
N VAL A 166 -2.76 16.75 5.99
CA VAL A 166 -3.20 16.58 7.39
C VAL A 166 -3.33 17.90 8.14
N ALA A 167 -2.56 18.92 7.77
CA ALA A 167 -2.66 20.26 8.34
C ALA A 167 -3.83 21.09 7.77
N SER A 168 -4.42 20.66 6.65
CA SER A 168 -5.53 21.36 5.97
C SER A 168 -6.92 20.85 6.37
N ASP A 169 -7.00 19.70 7.05
CA ASP A 169 -8.22 19.08 7.62
C ASP A 169 -8.42 19.45 9.10
#